data_AF-A0AAU0NVY8-F1
#
_entry.id   AF-A0AAU0NVY8-F1
#
_cell.length_a   1.000
_cell.length_b   1.000
_cell.length_c   1.000
_cell.angle_alpha   90.00
_cell.angle_beta   90.00
_cell.angle_gamma   90.00
#
_symmetry.space_group_name_H-M   'P 1'
#
loop_
_entity.id
_entity.type
_entity.pdbx_description
1 polymer ?
#
loop_
_entity_poly.entity_id
_entity_poly.type
_entity_poly.pdbx_seq_one_letter_code
_entity_poly.pdbx_strand_id
1 'polypeptide(L)'
;MCYEKKEIEYIIEYLNCPCEVFRKGTQSFSMKKYLWYLKEGKIKGYTPLILCMEPCNQLFIHKSDKSRRKFIRKSKKYKITSHELCYSEYYEDCIKYLDEYGDKETIIDNAYIRNKFSSYLDREENLNYNIVLAKIPTKKPWKVGAYLYEGGHYEYDHQIERQISVMEYWYSKYRAIPAVVSHNKWEFYVEKLPHNIEEAKLLAMEHFVFCFDRVAQHSSISLDEYTLKELALELLHSHVWFFWWD
;
A
#
# COMPACT_ATOMS: atom_id res chain seq x y z
N MET A 1 1.30 14.65 -23.26
CA MET A 1 0.03 14.09 -23.77
C MET A 1 0.18 12.77 -24.54
N CYS A 2 1.09 12.64 -25.52
CA CYS A 2 1.19 11.39 -26.32
C CYS A 2 1.80 10.20 -25.55
N TYR A 3 2.69 10.48 -24.58
CA TYR A 3 3.34 9.45 -23.76
C TYR A 3 2.37 8.81 -22.74
N GLU A 4 1.72 9.64 -21.93
CA GLU A 4 0.75 9.23 -20.91
C GLU A 4 -0.44 8.42 -21.48
N LYS A 5 -0.92 8.77 -22.68
CA LYS A 5 -1.99 8.00 -23.35
C LYS A 5 -1.52 6.59 -23.72
N LYS A 6 -0.31 6.45 -24.26
CA LYS A 6 0.28 5.15 -24.63
C LYS A 6 0.54 4.29 -23.40
N GLU A 7 0.94 4.88 -22.28
CA GLU A 7 1.13 4.15 -21.02
C GLU A 7 -0.18 3.59 -20.48
N ILE A 8 -1.25 4.40 -20.45
CA ILE A 8 -2.58 3.93 -20.01
C ILE A 8 -3.06 2.77 -20.89
N GLU A 9 -2.92 2.90 -22.21
CA GLU A 9 -3.28 1.83 -23.16
C GLU A 9 -2.47 0.55 -22.90
N TYR A 10 -1.15 0.68 -22.70
CA TYR A 10 -0.26 -0.44 -22.37
C TYR A 10 -0.67 -1.15 -21.08
N ILE A 11 -0.95 -0.41 -20.00
CA ILE A 11 -1.37 -0.98 -18.71
C ILE A 11 -2.70 -1.73 -18.84
N ILE A 12 -3.67 -1.16 -19.55
CA ILE A 12 -4.99 -1.79 -19.75
C ILE A 12 -4.84 -3.10 -20.53
N GLU A 13 -4.10 -3.08 -21.64
CA GLU A 13 -3.83 -4.27 -22.44
C GLU A 13 -3.12 -5.34 -21.60
N TYR A 14 -2.12 -4.93 -20.84
CA TYR A 14 -1.36 -5.82 -19.98
C TYR A 14 -2.21 -6.52 -18.92
N LEU A 15 -2.97 -5.73 -18.15
CA LEU A 15 -3.74 -6.25 -17.02
C LEU A 15 -4.76 -7.27 -17.53
N ASN A 16 -5.21 -7.11 -18.77
CA ASN A 16 -6.13 -7.98 -19.48
C ASN A 16 -7.39 -8.24 -18.64
N CYS A 17 -7.92 -7.16 -18.07
CA CYS A 17 -9.14 -7.15 -17.28
C CYS A 17 -9.87 -5.81 -17.49
N PRO A 18 -11.18 -5.73 -17.18
CA PRO A 18 -11.92 -4.48 -17.31
C PRO A 18 -11.28 -3.35 -16.48
N CYS A 19 -11.04 -2.21 -17.13
CA CYS A 19 -10.45 -1.03 -16.53
C CYS A 19 -11.29 0.22 -16.82
N GLU A 20 -11.30 1.16 -15.88
CA GLU A 20 -11.94 2.47 -16.05
C GLU A 20 -10.90 3.57 -15.81
N VAL A 21 -10.84 4.58 -16.69
CA VAL A 21 -9.84 5.66 -16.65
C VAL A 21 -10.49 6.94 -16.16
N PHE A 22 -9.89 7.57 -15.15
CA PHE A 22 -10.30 8.87 -14.65
C PHE A 22 -9.20 9.91 -14.91
N ARG A 23 -9.61 11.11 -15.30
CA ARG A 23 -8.70 12.12 -15.84
C ARG A 23 -8.20 13.09 -14.78
N LYS A 24 -6.91 13.43 -14.87
CA LYS A 24 -6.27 14.50 -14.10
C LYS A 24 -7.09 15.79 -14.15
N GLY A 25 -7.09 16.55 -13.06
CA GLY A 25 -7.74 17.85 -12.94
C GLY A 25 -9.26 17.77 -12.74
N THR A 26 -9.79 16.58 -12.42
CA THR A 26 -11.22 16.37 -12.16
C THR A 26 -11.43 15.83 -10.75
N GLN A 27 -12.63 16.02 -10.19
CA GLN A 27 -13.09 15.35 -8.95
C GLN A 27 -13.92 14.09 -9.26
N SER A 28 -13.59 13.39 -10.36
CA SER A 28 -14.41 12.30 -10.91
C SER A 28 -14.31 10.97 -10.12
N PHE A 29 -13.43 10.91 -9.12
CA PHE A 29 -13.17 9.72 -8.32
C PHE A 29 -13.03 10.07 -6.83
N SER A 30 -13.56 9.19 -5.97
CA SER A 30 -13.54 9.36 -4.51
C SER A 30 -13.45 8.02 -3.80
N MET A 31 -13.10 8.03 -2.51
CA MET A 31 -13.08 6.81 -1.70
C MET A 31 -14.45 6.11 -1.67
N LYS A 32 -15.56 6.85 -1.63
CA LYS A 32 -16.92 6.27 -1.71
C LYS A 32 -17.12 5.46 -2.98
N LYS A 33 -16.58 5.95 -4.11
CA LYS A 33 -16.62 5.24 -5.39
C LYS A 33 -15.76 3.98 -5.37
N TYR A 34 -14.56 4.03 -4.79
CA TYR A 34 -13.75 2.83 -4.55
C TYR A 34 -14.49 1.78 -3.72
N LEU A 35 -15.11 2.19 -2.60
CA LEU A 35 -15.87 1.28 -1.74
C LEU A 35 -17.08 0.66 -2.46
N TRP A 36 -17.69 1.37 -3.41
CA TRP A 36 -18.71 0.79 -4.28
C TRP A 36 -18.14 -0.33 -5.16
N TYR A 37 -17.00 -0.10 -5.84
CA TYR A 37 -16.34 -1.15 -6.62
C TYR A 37 -15.87 -2.32 -5.75
N LEU A 38 -15.49 -2.07 -4.49
CA LEU A 38 -15.08 -3.12 -3.57
C LEU A 38 -16.28 -4.03 -3.22
N LYS A 39 -17.45 -3.44 -2.96
CA LYS A 39 -18.70 -4.19 -2.72
C LYS A 39 -19.15 -4.94 -3.97
N GLU A 40 -19.13 -4.28 -5.14
CA GLU A 40 -19.43 -4.92 -6.43
C GLU A 40 -18.48 -6.09 -6.71
N GLY A 41 -17.18 -5.91 -6.48
CA GLY A 41 -16.15 -6.91 -6.72
C GLY A 41 -16.30 -8.17 -5.88
N LYS A 42 -16.73 -8.04 -4.62
CA LYS A 42 -17.05 -9.20 -3.76
C LYS A 42 -18.14 -10.09 -4.39
N ILE A 43 -19.12 -9.49 -5.08
CA ILE A 43 -20.21 -10.20 -5.77
C ILE A 43 -19.73 -10.74 -7.13
N LYS A 44 -19.13 -9.88 -7.95
CA LYS A 44 -18.74 -10.19 -9.34
C LYS A 44 -17.43 -10.98 -9.47
N GLY A 45 -16.70 -11.18 -8.39
CA GLY A 45 -15.49 -12.02 -8.35
C GLY A 45 -14.19 -11.31 -8.73
N TYR A 46 -14.10 -10.01 -8.50
CA TYR A 46 -12.88 -9.22 -8.74
C TYR A 46 -12.49 -8.40 -7.49
N THR A 47 -11.26 -7.90 -7.45
CA THR A 47 -10.78 -6.93 -6.46
C THR A 47 -10.38 -5.64 -7.20
N PRO A 48 -10.92 -4.45 -6.83
CA PRO A 48 -10.53 -3.20 -7.45
C PRO A 48 -9.12 -2.76 -7.01
N LEU A 49 -8.30 -2.34 -7.96
CA LEU A 49 -6.99 -1.72 -7.72
C LEU A 49 -6.93 -0.39 -8.48
N ILE A 50 -6.51 0.68 -7.82
CA ILE A 50 -6.28 1.99 -8.42
C ILE A 50 -4.79 2.11 -8.74
N LEU A 51 -4.46 2.26 -10.01
CA LEU A 51 -3.13 2.59 -10.47
C LEU A 51 -3.06 4.09 -10.72
N CYS A 52 -2.25 4.81 -9.94
CA CYS A 52 -1.90 6.20 -10.24
C CYS A 52 -1.06 6.24 -11.52
N MET A 53 -1.21 7.24 -12.39
CA MET A 53 -0.41 7.39 -13.62
C MET A 53 0.47 8.64 -13.54
N GLU A 54 1.46 8.61 -12.66
CA GLU A 54 2.42 9.71 -12.49
C GLU A 54 3.40 9.78 -13.68
N PRO A 55 3.93 10.96 -14.04
CA PRO A 55 4.81 11.13 -15.22
C PRO A 55 6.13 10.33 -15.17
N CYS A 56 6.52 9.83 -13.99
CA CYS A 56 7.69 8.97 -13.78
C CYS A 56 7.31 7.50 -13.57
N ASN A 57 6.03 7.14 -13.79
CA ASN A 57 5.56 5.78 -13.58
C ASN A 57 6.10 4.85 -14.67
N GLN A 58 7.33 4.39 -14.46
CA GLN A 58 7.61 2.99 -14.68
C GLN A 58 6.84 2.21 -13.60
N LEU A 59 5.50 2.18 -13.70
CA LEU A 59 4.74 1.11 -13.05
C LEU A 59 5.24 -0.15 -13.72
N PHE A 60 6.23 -0.77 -13.09
CA PHE A 60 6.87 -1.96 -13.57
C PHE A 60 5.79 -3.04 -13.58
N ILE A 61 5.45 -3.57 -14.75
CA ILE A 61 4.30 -4.45 -14.94
C ILE A 61 4.71 -5.76 -15.67
N HIS A 62 4.25 -6.94 -15.22
CA HIS A 62 4.99 -8.22 -15.46
C HIS A 62 4.67 -8.88 -16.78
N LYS A 63 5.53 -8.89 -17.79
CA LYS A 63 5.30 -9.46 -19.14
C LYS A 63 4.46 -10.77 -19.35
N SER A 64 4.12 -11.63 -18.36
CA SER A 64 3.19 -12.77 -18.57
C SER A 64 2.34 -13.25 -17.34
N ASP A 65 1.20 -13.90 -17.60
CA ASP A 65 0.36 -14.64 -16.60
C ASP A 65 1.11 -15.75 -15.85
N LYS A 66 2.04 -16.42 -16.55
CA LYS A 66 2.87 -17.49 -15.96
C LYS A 66 3.70 -16.99 -14.77
N SER A 67 4.19 -15.75 -14.85
CA SER A 67 4.96 -15.13 -13.77
C SER A 67 4.08 -14.87 -12.54
N ARG A 68 2.87 -14.32 -12.72
CA ARG A 68 1.93 -14.04 -11.62
C ARG A 68 1.63 -15.27 -10.77
N ARG A 69 1.31 -16.40 -11.43
CA ARG A 69 1.07 -17.69 -10.75
C ARG A 69 2.32 -18.21 -10.04
N LYS A 70 3.50 -17.98 -10.59
CA LYS A 70 4.79 -18.35 -9.98
C LYS A 70 5.03 -17.56 -8.69
N PHE A 71 4.79 -16.25 -8.68
CA PHE A 71 4.93 -15.42 -7.47
C PHE A 71 3.97 -15.85 -6.37
N ILE A 72 2.68 -16.00 -6.68
CA ILE A 72 1.67 -16.49 -5.71
C ILE A 72 2.01 -17.88 -5.18
N ARG A 73 2.59 -18.77 -6.01
CA ARG A 73 3.00 -20.10 -5.54
C ARG A 73 4.20 -20.02 -4.60
N LYS A 74 5.18 -19.19 -4.93
CA LYS A 74 6.39 -19.03 -4.11
C LYS A 74 6.12 -18.22 -2.84
N SER A 75 5.19 -17.26 -2.84
CA SER A 75 4.81 -16.46 -1.66
C SER A 75 4.41 -17.34 -0.48
N LYS A 76 3.76 -18.47 -0.75
CA LYS A 76 3.40 -19.48 0.26
C LYS A 76 4.58 -20.08 1.02
N LYS A 77 5.81 -19.93 0.53
CA LYS A 77 7.01 -20.36 1.25
C LYS A 77 7.33 -19.42 2.41
N TYR A 78 7.00 -18.14 2.26
CA TYR A 78 7.13 -17.13 3.30
C TYR A 78 5.98 -17.36 4.29
N LYS A 79 6.24 -17.98 5.43
CA LYS A 79 5.25 -18.20 6.49
C LYS A 79 5.08 -16.94 7.33
N ILE A 80 4.77 -15.81 6.69
CA ILE A 80 4.76 -14.50 7.36
C ILE A 80 3.76 -14.49 8.52
N THR A 81 4.26 -14.09 9.67
CA THR A 81 3.53 -13.81 10.90
C THR A 81 4.07 -12.52 11.50
N SER A 82 3.41 -11.98 12.52
CA SER A 82 3.97 -10.86 13.31
C SER A 82 5.40 -11.15 13.76
N HIS A 83 5.64 -12.36 14.28
CA HIS A 83 6.97 -12.81 14.70
C HIS A 83 7.98 -12.81 13.53
N GLU A 84 7.63 -13.39 12.39
CA GLU A 84 8.55 -13.41 11.23
C GLU A 84 8.89 -12.01 10.69
N LEU A 85 7.97 -11.04 10.84
CA LEU A 85 8.27 -9.64 10.53
C LEU A 85 9.19 -9.04 11.60
N CYS A 86 8.78 -9.11 12.86
CA CYS A 86 9.48 -8.53 14.01
C CYS A 86 10.78 -9.24 14.43
N TYR A 87 11.24 -10.24 13.68
CA TYR A 87 12.54 -10.89 13.88
C TYR A 87 13.27 -11.13 12.55
N SER A 88 12.91 -10.38 11.50
CA SER A 88 13.68 -10.36 10.26
C SER A 88 14.93 -9.48 10.39
N GLU A 89 15.88 -9.62 9.48
CA GLU A 89 17.07 -8.74 9.41
C GLU A 89 16.69 -7.24 9.41
N TYR A 90 15.58 -6.90 8.74
CA TYR A 90 15.06 -5.53 8.71
C TYR A 90 14.57 -5.03 10.08
N TYR A 91 14.13 -5.93 10.96
CA TYR A 91 13.75 -5.57 12.32
C TYR A 91 14.97 -5.11 13.13
N GLU A 92 16.11 -5.76 12.98
CA GLU A 92 17.33 -5.33 13.66
C GLU A 92 17.73 -3.91 13.23
N ASP A 93 17.59 -3.58 11.95
CA ASP A 93 17.87 -2.23 11.45
C ASP A 93 16.86 -1.20 11.97
N CYS A 94 15.57 -1.57 12.07
CA CYS A 94 14.55 -0.75 12.72
C CYS A 94 14.90 -0.49 14.20
N ILE A 95 15.35 -1.50 14.93
CA ILE A 95 15.74 -1.36 16.34
C ILE A 95 16.98 -0.49 16.48
N LYS A 96 18.02 -0.68 15.66
CA LYS A 96 19.21 0.19 15.66
C LYS A 96 18.81 1.65 15.42
N TYR A 97 17.90 1.91 14.48
CA TYR A 97 17.40 3.25 14.23
C TYR A 97 16.69 3.83 15.48
N LEU A 98 15.81 3.06 16.11
CA LEU A 98 15.12 3.51 17.33
C LEU A 98 16.07 3.70 18.52
N ASP A 99 17.15 2.91 18.62
CA ASP A 99 18.17 3.06 19.66
C ASP A 99 19.05 4.30 19.42
N GLU A 100 19.36 4.63 18.17
CA GLU A 100 20.20 5.77 17.79
C GLU A 100 19.46 7.11 17.86
N TYR A 101 18.23 7.15 17.33
CA TYR A 101 17.44 8.39 17.20
C TYR A 101 16.39 8.56 18.32
N GLY A 102 16.05 7.47 19.03
CA GLY A 102 15.08 7.44 20.11
C GLY A 102 13.62 7.44 19.65
N ASP A 103 12.76 6.67 20.31
CA ASP A 103 11.30 6.83 20.21
C ASP A 103 10.86 7.87 21.25
N LYS A 104 11.12 9.16 20.95
CA LYS A 104 10.89 10.29 21.87
C LYS A 104 9.52 10.16 22.54
N GLU A 105 9.47 10.40 23.86
CA GLU A 105 8.20 10.48 24.59
C GLU A 105 7.46 11.77 24.20
N THR A 106 6.81 11.73 23.04
CA THR A 106 5.94 12.81 22.62
C THR A 106 4.61 12.65 23.35
N ILE A 107 4.13 13.73 23.97
CA ILE A 107 2.73 13.80 24.43
C ILE A 107 1.89 13.99 23.17
N ILE A 108 1.26 12.90 22.72
CA ILE A 108 0.45 12.91 21.50
C ILE A 108 -0.98 13.29 21.91
N ASP A 109 -1.30 14.57 21.79
CA ASP A 109 -2.64 15.09 22.12
C ASP A 109 -3.69 14.67 21.09
N ASN A 110 -3.28 14.44 19.83
CA ASN A 110 -4.16 13.94 18.77
C ASN A 110 -3.37 13.18 17.70
N ALA A 111 -3.83 11.97 17.35
CA ALA A 111 -3.26 11.20 16.25
C ALA A 111 -3.79 11.70 14.89
N TYR A 112 -2.94 11.70 13.86
CA TYR A 112 -3.39 11.91 12.49
C TYR A 112 -4.24 10.70 12.05
N ILE A 113 -5.52 10.93 11.72
CA ILE A 113 -6.43 9.85 11.30
C ILE A 113 -6.57 9.85 9.78
N ARG A 114 -6.19 8.75 9.14
CA ARG A 114 -6.24 8.56 7.70
C ARG A 114 -7.47 7.76 7.29
N ASN A 115 -8.49 8.47 6.81
CA ASN A 115 -9.76 7.91 6.34
C ASN A 115 -10.06 8.24 4.87
N LYS A 116 -9.05 8.67 4.11
CA LYS A 116 -9.13 8.89 2.66
C LYS A 116 -7.81 8.53 2.02
N PHE A 117 -7.88 8.04 0.78
CA PHE A 117 -6.67 7.87 -0.02
C PHE A 117 -6.13 9.23 -0.45
N SER A 118 -4.80 9.36 -0.56
CA SER A 118 -4.17 10.65 -0.86
C SER A 118 -3.22 10.64 -2.07
N SER A 119 -2.70 9.50 -2.50
CA SER A 119 -1.62 9.44 -3.50
C SER A 119 -2.00 10.00 -4.88
N TYR A 120 -3.29 10.07 -5.20
CA TYR A 120 -3.78 10.61 -6.47
C TYR A 120 -4.44 11.98 -6.36
N LEU A 121 -4.50 12.59 -5.18
CA LEU A 121 -5.19 13.87 -4.95
C LEU A 121 -4.19 15.02 -4.78
N ASP A 122 -4.55 16.20 -5.29
CA ASP A 122 -3.90 17.45 -4.94
C ASP A 122 -4.50 18.08 -3.67
N ARG A 123 -4.07 19.29 -3.31
CA ARG A 123 -4.55 19.99 -2.10
C ARG A 123 -6.02 20.41 -2.18
N GLU A 124 -6.57 20.52 -3.40
CA GLU A 124 -7.96 20.89 -3.68
C GLU A 124 -8.84 19.65 -3.91
N GLU A 125 -8.31 18.45 -3.63
CA GLU A 125 -8.96 17.16 -3.84
C GLU A 125 -9.31 16.87 -5.31
N ASN A 126 -8.63 17.51 -6.26
CA ASN A 126 -8.67 17.11 -7.66
C ASN A 126 -7.67 15.97 -7.91
N LEU A 127 -7.93 15.16 -8.94
CA LEU A 127 -6.99 14.15 -9.40
C LEU A 127 -5.69 14.82 -9.87
N ASN A 128 -4.58 14.62 -9.18
CA ASN A 128 -3.26 15.15 -9.56
C ASN A 128 -2.65 14.41 -10.77
N TYR A 129 -3.13 13.19 -11.02
CA TYR A 129 -2.72 12.30 -12.10
C TYR A 129 -3.94 11.66 -12.77
N ASN A 130 -3.78 11.13 -13.98
CA ASN A 130 -4.74 10.14 -14.46
C ASN A 130 -4.69 8.92 -13.53
N ILE A 131 -5.82 8.25 -13.34
CA ILE A 131 -5.85 6.99 -12.59
C ILE A 131 -6.57 5.93 -13.41
N VAL A 132 -6.12 4.68 -13.29
CA VAL A 132 -6.76 3.50 -13.86
C VAL A 132 -7.32 2.67 -12.72
N LEU A 133 -8.65 2.49 -12.68
CA LEU A 133 -9.28 1.52 -11.80
C LEU A 133 -9.42 0.19 -12.52
N ALA A 134 -8.63 -0.80 -12.11
CA ALA A 134 -8.62 -2.15 -12.67
C ALA A 134 -9.48 -3.10 -11.84
N LYS A 135 -10.33 -3.89 -12.52
CA LYS A 135 -11.16 -4.95 -11.91
C LYS A 135 -10.41 -6.28 -11.95
N ILE A 136 -9.40 -6.43 -11.08
CA ILE A 136 -8.49 -7.58 -11.08
C ILE A 136 -9.26 -8.87 -10.78
N PRO A 137 -9.18 -9.92 -11.62
CA PRO A 137 -10.03 -11.12 -11.52
C PRO A 137 -9.60 -12.07 -10.38
N THR A 138 -9.73 -11.60 -9.14
CA THR A 138 -9.44 -12.34 -7.92
C THR A 138 -10.46 -12.03 -6.83
N LYS A 139 -10.92 -13.06 -6.13
CA LYS A 139 -11.69 -12.94 -4.88
C LYS A 139 -10.80 -12.82 -3.64
N LYS A 140 -9.48 -12.97 -3.79
CA LYS A 140 -8.50 -12.85 -2.71
C LYS A 140 -7.75 -11.52 -2.91
N PRO A 141 -8.07 -10.46 -2.14
CA PRO A 141 -7.56 -9.13 -2.43
C PRO A 141 -6.03 -9.01 -2.38
N TRP A 142 -5.37 -9.71 -1.47
CA TRP A 142 -3.89 -9.72 -1.38
C TRP A 142 -3.20 -10.20 -2.67
N LYS A 143 -3.90 -10.93 -3.56
CA LYS A 143 -3.32 -11.38 -4.84
C LYS A 143 -3.07 -10.26 -5.83
N VAL A 144 -3.66 -9.07 -5.64
CA VAL A 144 -3.45 -7.96 -6.58
C VAL A 144 -1.99 -7.53 -6.65
N GLY A 145 -1.22 -7.68 -5.56
CA GLY A 145 0.22 -7.41 -5.55
C GLY A 145 1.00 -8.26 -6.57
N ALA A 146 0.49 -9.46 -6.93
CA ALA A 146 1.12 -10.30 -7.95
C ALA A 146 0.91 -9.81 -9.40
N TYR A 147 0.03 -8.82 -9.62
CA TYR A 147 -0.26 -8.27 -10.95
C TYR A 147 0.71 -7.16 -11.39
N LEU A 148 1.65 -6.76 -10.53
CA LEU A 148 2.62 -5.68 -10.74
C LEU A 148 4.06 -6.26 -10.68
N TYR A 149 4.98 -5.83 -11.56
CA TYR A 149 6.38 -6.33 -11.75
C TYR A 149 7.48 -5.61 -10.99
N GLU A 150 8.60 -6.33 -10.91
CA GLU A 150 9.96 -6.03 -10.43
C GLU A 150 10.50 -4.65 -10.83
N GLY A 151 11.04 -3.91 -9.85
CA GLY A 151 12.11 -2.96 -10.14
C GLY A 151 11.91 -1.52 -9.67
N GLY A 152 11.13 -1.25 -8.63
CA GLY A 152 11.39 -0.08 -7.80
C GLY A 152 12.47 -0.45 -6.80
N HIS A 153 13.57 0.30 -6.73
CA HIS A 153 14.51 0.24 -5.61
C HIS A 153 13.74 0.59 -4.35
N TYR A 154 13.18 -0.41 -3.68
CA TYR A 154 12.89 -0.31 -2.27
C TYR A 154 14.17 -0.80 -1.63
N GLU A 155 14.88 0.05 -0.89
CA GLU A 155 16.30 -0.10 -0.49
C GLU A 155 16.69 -1.39 0.26
N TYR A 156 15.77 -2.35 0.36
CA TYR A 156 15.94 -3.67 0.92
C TYR A 156 15.16 -4.68 0.08
N ASP A 157 15.83 -5.72 -0.43
CA ASP A 157 15.35 -6.78 -1.34
C ASP A 157 14.05 -7.48 -0.90
N HIS A 158 12.92 -6.76 -0.95
CA HIS A 158 11.60 -7.31 -0.69
C HIS A 158 11.10 -7.99 -1.95
N GLN A 159 11.55 -9.23 -2.16
CA GLN A 159 11.02 -10.16 -3.14
C GLN A 159 9.48 -10.06 -3.18
N ILE A 160 8.90 -9.89 -4.37
CA ILE A 160 7.44 -9.75 -4.59
C ILE A 160 6.67 -10.86 -3.87
N GLU A 161 7.23 -12.06 -3.83
CA GLU A 161 6.72 -13.19 -3.06
C GLU A 161 6.53 -12.89 -1.56
N ARG A 162 7.50 -12.23 -0.92
CA ARG A 162 7.43 -11.82 0.49
C ARG A 162 6.33 -10.78 0.67
N GLN A 163 6.28 -9.77 -0.20
CA GLN A 163 5.25 -8.72 -0.14
C GLN A 163 3.83 -9.31 -0.25
N ILE A 164 3.60 -10.22 -1.20
CA ILE A 164 2.32 -10.93 -1.34
C ILE A 164 1.97 -11.68 -0.04
N SER A 165 2.95 -12.29 0.61
CA SER A 165 2.72 -13.02 1.87
C SER A 165 2.39 -12.08 3.03
N VAL A 166 3.06 -10.92 3.13
CA VAL A 166 2.70 -9.85 4.09
C VAL A 166 1.27 -9.36 3.84
N MET A 167 0.91 -9.07 2.59
CA MET A 167 -0.46 -8.67 2.23
C MET A 167 -1.48 -9.76 2.57
N GLU A 168 -1.15 -11.04 2.38
CA GLU A 168 -2.02 -12.17 2.77
C GLU A 168 -2.20 -12.24 4.30
N TYR A 169 -1.11 -12.08 5.06
CA TYR A 169 -1.13 -12.02 6.52
C TYR A 169 -2.00 -10.85 7.03
N TRP A 170 -1.77 -9.63 6.56
CA TRP A 170 -2.56 -8.47 6.96
C TRP A 170 -4.02 -8.57 6.52
N TYR A 171 -4.30 -9.14 5.35
CA TYR A 171 -5.68 -9.42 4.94
C TYR A 171 -6.37 -10.41 5.90
N SER A 172 -5.66 -11.44 6.37
CA SER A 172 -6.19 -12.39 7.35
C SER A 172 -6.51 -11.71 8.69
N LYS A 173 -5.61 -10.85 9.16
CA LYS A 173 -5.65 -10.28 10.51
C LYS A 173 -6.55 -9.03 10.62
N TYR A 174 -6.46 -8.14 9.63
CA TYR A 174 -7.08 -6.81 9.62
C TYR A 174 -8.03 -6.58 8.43
N ARG A 175 -8.17 -7.57 7.54
CA ARG A 175 -8.87 -7.38 6.25
C ARG A 175 -8.29 -6.20 5.46
N ALA A 176 -6.98 -5.99 5.56
CA ALA A 176 -6.25 -5.00 4.79
C ALA A 176 -6.26 -5.38 3.30
N ILE A 177 -6.76 -4.49 2.46
CA ILE A 177 -6.97 -4.68 1.03
C ILE A 177 -6.10 -3.67 0.29
N PRO A 178 -5.10 -4.11 -0.51
CA PRO A 178 -4.34 -3.19 -1.33
C PRO A 178 -5.29 -2.48 -2.31
N ALA A 179 -5.27 -1.16 -2.31
CA ALA A 179 -6.30 -0.33 -2.94
C ALA A 179 -5.73 0.65 -3.94
N VAL A 180 -4.61 1.30 -3.62
CA VAL A 180 -3.93 2.28 -4.46
C VAL A 180 -2.47 1.89 -4.60
N VAL A 181 -1.93 2.04 -5.80
CA VAL A 181 -0.51 1.84 -6.08
C VAL A 181 0.01 2.93 -7.03
N SER A 182 1.20 3.44 -6.74
CA SER A 182 2.00 4.24 -7.67
C SER A 182 3.42 3.67 -7.78
N HIS A 183 4.38 4.41 -8.35
CA HIS A 183 5.76 3.92 -8.53
C HIS A 183 6.45 3.53 -7.22
N ASN A 184 6.19 4.28 -6.14
CA ASN A 184 6.81 4.09 -4.83
C ASN A 184 5.81 4.22 -3.67
N LYS A 185 4.51 4.02 -3.92
CA LYS A 185 3.48 4.12 -2.88
C LYS A 185 2.50 2.98 -2.94
N TRP A 186 2.06 2.56 -1.76
CA TRP A 186 0.92 1.68 -1.58
C TRP A 186 -0.05 2.29 -0.57
N GLU A 187 -1.34 2.17 -0.86
CA GLU A 187 -2.38 2.42 0.14
C GLU A 187 -3.31 1.22 0.25
N PHE A 188 -3.71 0.92 1.48
CA PHE A 188 -4.62 -0.16 1.80
C PHE A 188 -5.90 0.39 2.41
N TYR A 189 -7.02 -0.22 2.07
CA TYR A 189 -8.26 -0.07 2.82
C TYR A 189 -8.41 -1.19 3.85
N VAL A 190 -8.77 -0.86 5.08
CA VAL A 190 -8.76 -1.78 6.21
C VAL A 190 -10.16 -1.88 6.79
N GLU A 191 -10.74 -3.08 6.77
CA GLU A 191 -12.09 -3.29 7.31
C GLU A 191 -12.09 -3.57 8.82
N LYS A 192 -10.96 -4.03 9.37
CA LYS A 192 -10.82 -4.37 10.78
C LYS A 192 -9.60 -3.67 11.38
N LEU A 193 -9.85 -2.67 12.21
CA LEU A 193 -8.82 -1.94 12.95
C LEU A 193 -8.21 -2.82 14.07
N PRO A 194 -6.99 -2.49 14.54
CA PRO A 194 -6.46 -3.06 15.78
C PRO A 194 -7.46 -2.90 16.94
N HIS A 195 -7.55 -3.90 17.84
CA HIS A 195 -8.54 -3.86 18.92
C HIS A 195 -8.09 -2.96 20.08
N ASN A 196 -6.79 -2.79 20.26
CA ASN A 196 -6.20 -2.01 21.34
C ASN A 196 -4.83 -1.45 20.93
N ILE A 197 -4.28 -0.60 21.79
CA ILE A 197 -3.01 0.07 21.54
C ILE A 197 -1.82 -0.89 21.46
N GLU A 198 -1.81 -2.00 22.21
CA GLU A 198 -0.71 -2.96 22.17
C GLU A 198 -0.65 -3.70 20.82
N GLU A 199 -1.82 -4.07 20.29
CA GLU A 199 -1.92 -4.60 18.93
C GLU A 199 -1.50 -3.57 17.88
N ALA A 200 -1.84 -2.30 18.08
CA ALA A 200 -1.47 -1.23 17.17
C ALA A 200 0.05 -0.93 17.19
N LYS A 201 0.71 -1.03 18.35
CA LYS A 201 2.18 -0.92 18.48
C LYS A 201 2.89 -2.03 17.72
N LEU A 202 2.41 -3.28 17.85
CA LEU A 202 2.95 -4.39 17.08
C LEU A 202 2.76 -4.16 15.57
N LEU A 203 1.58 -3.70 15.15
CA LEU A 203 1.32 -3.37 13.75
C LEU A 203 2.19 -2.21 13.25
N ALA A 204 2.44 -1.19 14.06
CA ALA A 204 3.33 -0.08 13.73
C ALA A 204 4.75 -0.61 13.46
N MET A 205 5.24 -1.54 14.28
CA MET A 205 6.52 -2.18 14.06
C MET A 205 6.53 -3.02 12.78
N GLU A 206 5.45 -3.79 12.51
CA GLU A 206 5.31 -4.50 11.23
C GLU A 206 5.36 -3.56 10.02
N HIS A 207 4.73 -2.38 10.13
CA HIS A 207 4.76 -1.34 9.09
C HIS A 207 6.16 -0.76 8.91
N PHE A 208 6.88 -0.49 9.99
CA PHE A 208 8.24 0.04 9.94
C PHE A 208 9.21 -0.98 9.32
N VAL A 209 9.11 -2.25 9.71
CA VAL A 209 9.87 -3.36 9.10
C VAL A 209 9.54 -3.55 7.61
N PHE A 210 8.28 -3.36 7.23
CA PHE A 210 7.85 -3.49 5.84
C PHE A 210 8.25 -2.29 4.97
N CYS A 211 8.37 -1.11 5.58
CA CYS A 211 8.63 0.15 4.93
C CYS A 211 9.32 1.08 5.93
N PHE A 212 10.65 1.04 5.92
CA PHE A 212 11.51 1.78 6.85
C PHE A 212 11.19 3.28 6.84
N ASP A 213 10.95 3.83 5.65
CA ASP A 213 10.62 5.24 5.42
C ASP A 213 9.30 5.68 6.06
N ARG A 214 8.45 4.74 6.52
CA ARG A 214 7.25 5.09 7.31
C ARG A 214 7.57 5.88 8.55
N VAL A 215 8.70 5.59 9.19
CA VAL A 215 9.14 6.22 10.45
C VAL A 215 10.37 7.05 10.16
N ALA A 216 11.38 6.46 9.50
CA ALA A 216 12.69 7.08 9.37
C ALA A 216 12.75 8.34 8.49
N GLN A 217 11.81 8.48 7.54
CA GLN A 217 11.80 9.56 6.55
C GLN A 217 10.46 10.30 6.48
N HIS A 218 9.57 10.13 7.46
CA HIS A 218 8.27 10.79 7.41
C HIS A 218 8.40 12.31 7.57
N SER A 219 8.12 13.05 6.49
CA SER A 219 8.39 14.50 6.39
C SER A 219 7.18 15.40 6.68
N SER A 220 6.14 14.91 7.34
CA SER A 220 4.86 15.63 7.42
C SER A 220 4.47 16.02 8.84
N ILE A 221 4.67 17.32 9.12
CA ILE A 221 4.08 18.14 10.19
C ILE A 221 4.96 18.23 11.46
N SER A 222 5.66 19.36 11.55
CA SER A 222 6.63 19.80 12.59
C SER A 222 8.05 19.21 12.44
N LEU A 223 9.02 19.96 12.97
CA LEU A 223 10.44 19.62 13.03
C LEU A 223 10.72 18.47 14.03
N ASP A 224 9.69 17.68 14.35
CA ASP A 224 9.72 16.57 15.28
C ASP A 224 9.55 15.27 14.47
N GLU A 225 10.43 14.30 14.72
CA GLU A 225 10.46 13.01 14.04
C GLU A 225 9.15 12.24 14.29
N TYR A 226 8.51 11.73 13.23
CA TYR A 226 7.32 10.87 13.34
C TYR A 226 7.70 9.56 14.03
N THR A 227 7.10 9.31 15.19
CA THR A 227 7.49 8.23 16.10
C THR A 227 6.74 6.92 15.82
N LEU A 228 7.26 5.81 16.34
CA LEU A 228 6.57 4.51 16.26
C LEU A 228 5.25 4.54 17.05
N LYS A 229 5.21 5.33 18.14
CA LYS A 229 3.99 5.59 18.92
C LYS A 229 2.93 6.36 18.15
N GLU A 230 3.30 7.39 17.40
CA GLU A 230 2.37 8.15 16.54
C GLU A 230 1.80 7.26 15.45
N LEU A 231 2.64 6.42 14.84
CA LEU A 231 2.18 5.43 13.88
C LEU A 231 1.18 4.45 14.52
N ALA A 232 1.44 3.95 15.73
CA ALA A 232 0.51 3.07 16.44
C ALA A 232 -0.85 3.74 16.69
N LEU A 233 -0.85 5.01 17.12
CA LEU A 233 -2.09 5.75 17.34
C LEU A 233 -2.83 6.08 16.03
N GLU A 234 -2.12 6.42 14.95
CA GLU A 234 -2.72 6.57 13.61
C GLU A 234 -3.42 5.26 13.21
N LEU A 235 -2.72 4.12 13.31
CA LEU A 235 -3.21 2.82 12.87
C LEU A 235 -4.39 2.31 13.70
N LEU A 236 -4.49 2.68 14.97
CA LEU A 236 -5.60 2.31 15.85
C LEU A 236 -6.94 2.90 15.36
N HIS A 237 -6.90 4.02 14.64
CA HIS A 237 -8.10 4.79 14.26
C HIS A 237 -8.28 4.98 12.73
N SER A 238 -7.32 4.55 11.92
CA SER A 238 -7.30 4.81 10.47
C SER A 238 -7.74 3.61 9.65
N HIS A 239 -8.75 3.81 8.79
CA HIS A 239 -9.16 2.80 7.81
C HIS A 239 -8.31 2.78 6.53
N VAL A 240 -7.37 3.72 6.41
CA VAL A 240 -6.40 3.75 5.32
C VAL A 240 -5.00 3.62 5.88
N TRP A 241 -4.25 2.64 5.36
CA TRP A 241 -2.81 2.57 5.59
C TRP A 241 -2.08 3.13 4.38
N PHE A 242 -0.99 3.86 4.62
CA PHE A 242 -0.17 4.49 3.61
C PHE A 242 1.26 4.00 3.74
N PHE A 243 1.92 3.72 2.62
CA PHE A 243 3.32 3.35 2.49
C PHE A 243 3.95 4.15 1.36
N TRP A 244 5.16 4.64 1.59
CA TRP A 244 5.98 5.37 0.63
C TRP A 244 7.43 5.00 0.85
N TRP A 245 8.17 4.86 -0.23
CA TRP A 245 9.61 4.65 -0.19
C TRP A 245 10.30 5.69 -1.08
N ASP A 246 11.48 6.17 -0.68
CA ASP A 246 12.28 7.10 -1.50
C ASP A 246 12.95 6.42 -2.70
#